data_AF-J2JZ38-F1
#
_entry.id   AF-J2JZ38-F1
#
_cell.length_a   1.000
_cell.length_b   1.000
_cell.length_c   1.000
_cell.angle_alpha   90.00
_cell.angle_beta   90.00
_cell.angle_gamma   90.00
#
_symmetry.space_group_name_H-M   'P 1'
#
loop_
_entity.id
_entity.type
_entity.pdbx_description
1 polymer ?
#
loop_
_entity_poly.entity_id
_entity_poly.type
_entity_poly.pdbx_seq_one_letter_code
_entity_poly.pdbx_strand_id
1 'polypeptide(L)'
;MLLDQAVRAAAALSRLGVRAGDRVAVHLPLVPESVIATLACGRLDAIRTTLPVSLTVPELVARTQESSARVLITADAAFWDGAVRPVKALLDHALARGAASGGVPDRKVLVVNRCSRPVSWKPGRDQWWHEALGMPTVPC
;
A
#
# COMPACT_ATOMS: atom_id res chain seq x y z
N MET A 1 -22.24 -0.89 -0.52
CA MET A 1 -21.23 -1.79 -1.12
C MET A 1 -20.37 -1.03 -2.13
N LEU A 2 -19.07 -1.34 -2.24
CA LEU A 2 -17.98 -0.57 -2.86
C LEU A 2 -17.78 0.86 -2.32
N LEU A 3 -18.78 1.74 -2.40
CA LEU A 3 -18.69 3.10 -1.86
C LEU A 3 -18.35 3.09 -0.37
N ASP A 4 -19.02 2.24 0.42
CA ASP A 4 -18.74 2.11 1.86
C ASP A 4 -17.31 1.66 2.14
N GLN A 5 -16.76 0.76 1.31
CA GLN A 5 -15.39 0.30 1.44
C GLN A 5 -14.40 1.42 1.07
N ALA A 6 -14.70 2.22 0.04
CA ALA A 6 -13.91 3.39 -0.32
C ALA A 6 -13.95 4.46 0.78
N VAL A 7 -15.10 4.69 1.42
CA VAL A 7 -15.24 5.62 2.56
C VAL A 7 -14.40 5.14 3.75
N ARG A 8 -14.49 3.84 4.10
CA ARG A 8 -13.68 3.25 5.18
C ARG A 8 -12.18 3.30 4.87
N ALA A 9 -11.80 3.01 3.64
CA ALA A 9 -10.40 3.10 3.20
C ALA A 9 -9.89 4.55 3.22
N ALA A 10 -10.70 5.53 2.83
CA ALA A 10 -10.35 6.95 2.93
C ALA A 10 -10.14 7.37 4.40
N ALA A 11 -11.04 6.97 5.30
CA ALA A 11 -10.87 7.22 6.73
C ALA A 11 -9.59 6.56 7.28
N ALA A 12 -9.30 5.33 6.85
CA ALA A 12 -8.07 4.64 7.23
C ALA A 12 -6.81 5.38 6.74
N LEU A 13 -6.77 5.80 5.47
CA LEU A 13 -5.66 6.57 4.92
C LEU A 13 -5.49 7.93 5.61
N SER A 14 -6.60 8.61 5.94
CA SER A 14 -6.57 9.86 6.70
C SER A 14 -5.96 9.69 8.09
N ARG A 15 -6.32 8.61 8.83
CA ARG A 15 -5.69 8.26 10.12
C ARG A 15 -4.19 8.00 10.00
N LEU A 16 -3.73 7.49 8.86
CA LEU A 16 -2.30 7.31 8.55
C LEU A 16 -1.61 8.62 8.13
N GLY A 17 -2.33 9.74 8.16
CA GLY A 17 -1.82 11.08 7.90
C GLY A 17 -1.85 11.49 6.43
N VAL A 18 -2.57 10.77 5.56
CA VAL A 18 -2.74 11.17 4.16
C VAL A 18 -3.64 12.39 4.08
N ARG A 19 -3.17 13.43 3.39
CA ARG A 19 -3.89 14.67 3.12
C ARG A 19 -4.01 14.95 1.62
N ALA A 20 -4.79 15.96 1.26
CA ALA A 20 -4.86 16.45 -0.12
C ALA A 20 -3.45 16.78 -0.65
N GLY A 21 -3.15 16.31 -1.86
CA GLY A 21 -1.84 16.44 -2.50
C GLY A 21 -0.79 15.41 -2.07
N ASP A 22 -1.00 14.65 -0.99
CA ASP A 22 -0.09 13.57 -0.62
C ASP A 22 -0.16 12.41 -1.62
N ARG A 23 0.97 11.70 -1.78
CA ARG A 23 1.06 10.52 -2.64
C ARG A 23 0.82 9.23 -1.87
N VAL A 24 -0.05 8.39 -2.41
CA VAL A 24 -0.30 7.02 -1.95
C VAL A 24 0.16 6.05 -3.03
N ALA A 25 1.16 5.24 -2.71
CA ALA A 25 1.73 4.29 -3.65
C ALA A 25 0.96 2.95 -3.56
N VAL A 26 0.43 2.47 -4.67
CA VAL A 26 -0.36 1.24 -4.75
C VAL A 26 0.43 0.18 -5.52
N HIS A 27 0.93 -0.79 -4.77
CA HIS A 27 1.68 -1.96 -5.23
C HIS A 27 0.84 -3.23 -5.07
N LEU A 28 -0.30 -3.27 -5.76
CA LEU A 28 -1.27 -4.37 -5.73
C LEU A 28 -1.41 -5.03 -7.09
N PRO A 29 -1.71 -6.35 -7.13
CA PRO A 29 -2.17 -7.01 -8.34
C PRO A 29 -3.58 -6.55 -8.73
N LEU A 30 -4.17 -7.16 -9.75
CA LEU A 30 -5.55 -6.92 -10.17
C LEU A 30 -6.54 -7.51 -9.14
N VAL A 31 -6.73 -6.80 -8.04
CA VAL A 31 -7.65 -7.16 -6.94
C VAL A 31 -8.61 -6.00 -6.63
N PRO A 32 -9.80 -6.26 -6.06
CA PRO A 32 -10.80 -5.22 -5.76
C PRO A 32 -10.26 -4.08 -4.87
N GLU A 33 -9.36 -4.40 -3.94
CA GLU A 33 -8.71 -3.44 -3.05
C GLU A 33 -7.94 -2.36 -3.81
N SER A 34 -7.43 -2.67 -5.02
CA SER A 34 -6.79 -1.69 -5.88
C SER A 34 -7.79 -0.62 -6.35
N VAL A 35 -9.02 -1.01 -6.69
CA VAL A 35 -10.09 -0.06 -7.08
C VAL A 35 -10.54 0.74 -5.87
N ILE A 36 -10.72 0.08 -4.72
CA ILE A 36 -11.10 0.72 -3.46
C ILE A 36 -10.04 1.77 -3.07
N ALA A 37 -8.75 1.45 -3.19
CA ALA A 37 -7.67 2.38 -2.94
C ALA A 37 -7.70 3.59 -3.89
N THR A 38 -8.01 3.40 -5.18
CA THR A 38 -8.17 4.52 -6.13
C THR A 38 -9.28 5.46 -5.70
N LEU A 39 -10.46 4.91 -5.39
CA LEU A 39 -11.62 5.70 -4.97
C LEU A 39 -11.36 6.43 -3.64
N ALA A 40 -10.68 5.76 -2.70
CA ALA A 40 -10.29 6.36 -1.43
C ALA A 40 -9.30 7.52 -1.62
N CYS A 41 -8.30 7.37 -2.49
CA CYS A 41 -7.36 8.46 -2.81
C CYS A 41 -8.09 9.66 -3.43
N GLY A 42 -8.98 9.41 -4.40
CA GLY A 42 -9.79 10.48 -5.02
C GLY A 42 -10.66 11.21 -4.01
N ARG A 43 -11.20 10.52 -2.99
CA ARG A 43 -12.00 11.14 -1.93
C ARG A 43 -11.19 12.05 -0.99
N LEU A 44 -9.88 11.82 -0.86
CA LEU A 44 -8.98 12.61 -0.02
C LEU A 44 -8.23 13.69 -0.81
N ASP A 45 -8.51 13.85 -2.10
CA ASP A 45 -7.68 14.61 -3.04
C ASP A 45 -6.20 14.19 -3.00
N ALA A 46 -5.95 12.91 -2.71
CA ALA A 46 -4.63 12.31 -2.67
C ALA A 46 -4.25 11.75 -4.04
N ILE A 47 -2.97 11.81 -4.37
CA ILE A 47 -2.42 11.37 -5.65
C ILE A 47 -2.11 9.88 -5.57
N ARG A 48 -2.83 9.06 -6.33
CA ARG A 48 -2.48 7.64 -6.50
C ARG A 48 -1.24 7.51 -7.38
N THR A 49 -0.20 6.87 -6.87
CA THR A 49 0.96 6.42 -7.65
C THR A 49 0.92 4.89 -7.78
N THR A 50 0.82 4.36 -8.99
CA THR A 50 0.76 2.91 -9.20
C THR A 50 2.17 2.33 -9.35
N LEU A 51 2.49 1.30 -8.57
CA LEU A 51 3.73 0.54 -8.66
C LEU A 51 3.40 -0.87 -9.16
N PRO A 52 3.70 -1.22 -10.42
CA PRO A 52 3.42 -2.56 -10.93
C PRO A 52 4.06 -3.65 -10.07
N VAL A 53 3.32 -4.73 -9.82
CA VAL A 53 3.82 -5.87 -9.04
C VAL A 53 4.94 -6.64 -9.74
N SER A 54 5.08 -6.49 -11.06
CA SER A 54 6.11 -7.11 -11.89
C SER A 54 7.48 -6.44 -11.81
N LEU A 55 7.62 -5.33 -11.09
CA LEU A 55 8.90 -4.62 -10.97
C LEU A 55 9.96 -5.45 -10.25
N THR A 56 11.21 -5.28 -10.65
CA THR A 56 12.38 -5.81 -9.95
C THR A 56 12.72 -4.97 -8.72
N VAL A 57 13.54 -5.49 -7.81
CA VAL A 57 13.94 -4.76 -6.59
C VAL A 57 14.57 -3.40 -6.89
N PRO A 58 15.54 -3.25 -7.83
CA PRO A 58 16.13 -1.95 -8.15
C PRO A 58 15.10 -0.94 -8.69
N GLU A 59 14.21 -1.39 -9.57
CA GLU A 59 13.14 -0.54 -10.12
C GLU A 59 12.17 -0.10 -9.02
N LEU A 60 11.81 -1.02 -8.11
CA LEU A 60 10.93 -0.72 -7.00
C LEU A 60 11.57 0.29 -6.04
N VAL A 61 12.88 0.20 -5.79
CA VAL A 61 13.63 1.21 -5.00
C VAL A 61 13.50 2.59 -5.65
N ALA A 62 13.85 2.69 -6.94
CA ALA A 62 13.82 3.96 -7.67
C ALA A 62 12.41 4.59 -7.66
N ARG A 63 11.39 3.82 -8.02
CA ARG A 63 9.99 4.30 -8.04
C ARG A 63 9.47 4.66 -6.65
N THR A 64 9.85 3.89 -5.64
CA THR A 64 9.45 4.16 -4.26
C THR A 64 10.13 5.42 -3.73
N GLN A 65 11.35 5.75 -4.17
CA GLN A 65 12.00 7.03 -3.86
C GLN A 65 11.34 8.20 -4.62
N GLU A 66 11.19 8.08 -5.95
CA GLU A 66 10.56 9.09 -6.81
C GLU A 66 9.14 9.46 -6.33
N SER A 67 8.33 8.45 -6.01
CA SER A 67 6.95 8.66 -5.56
C SER A 67 6.87 9.46 -4.27
N SER A 68 7.91 9.45 -3.42
CA SER A 68 7.88 10.07 -2.09
C SER A 68 6.58 9.79 -1.32
N ALA A 69 5.98 8.61 -1.55
CA ALA A 69 4.65 8.32 -1.06
C ALA A 69 4.66 8.20 0.47
N ARG A 70 3.63 8.75 1.11
CA ARG A 70 3.47 8.68 2.58
C ARG A 70 3.01 7.29 3.00
N VAL A 71 2.10 6.71 2.23
CA VAL A 71 1.54 5.38 2.46
C VAL A 71 1.80 4.50 1.24
N LEU A 72 2.21 3.26 1.50
CA LEU A 72 2.26 2.19 0.50
C LEU A 72 1.16 1.18 0.79
N ILE A 73 0.48 0.71 -0.25
CA ILE A 73 -0.50 -0.37 -0.18
C ILE A 73 0.05 -1.54 -0.98
N THR A 74 0.13 -2.72 -0.38
CA THR A 74 0.66 -3.93 -1.01
C THR A 74 -0.13 -5.17 -0.63
N ALA A 75 0.20 -6.31 -1.23
CA ALA A 75 -0.40 -7.61 -0.90
C ALA A 75 0.66 -8.53 -0.26
N ASP A 76 0.20 -9.50 0.52
CA ASP A 76 1.04 -10.57 1.04
C ASP A 76 1.76 -11.34 -0.08
N ALA A 77 0.98 -11.79 -1.06
CA ALA A 77 1.43 -12.40 -2.29
C ALA A 77 0.44 -12.11 -3.43
N ALA A 78 0.91 -12.32 -4.66
CA ALA A 78 0.09 -12.24 -5.84
C ALA A 78 0.20 -13.55 -6.62
N PHE A 79 -0.89 -13.93 -7.27
CA PHE A 79 -0.90 -15.05 -8.20
C PHE A 79 -0.95 -14.51 -9.62
N TRP A 80 0.08 -14.79 -10.42
CA TRP A 80 0.06 -14.54 -11.85
C TRP A 80 0.96 -15.54 -12.56
N ASP A 81 0.66 -15.81 -13.84
CA ASP A 81 1.46 -16.72 -14.68
C ASP A 81 1.63 -18.12 -14.05
N GLY A 82 0.53 -18.65 -13.47
CA GLY A 82 0.51 -19.96 -12.84
C GLY A 82 1.25 -20.08 -11.50
N ALA A 83 1.90 -19.01 -11.02
CA ALA A 83 2.74 -19.05 -9.83
C ALA A 83 2.34 -18.01 -8.78
N VAL A 84 2.50 -18.38 -7.51
CA VAL A 84 2.35 -17.46 -6.37
C VAL A 84 3.68 -16.75 -6.12
N ARG A 85 3.69 -15.42 -6.20
CA ARG A 85 4.89 -14.59 -6.00
C ARG A 85 4.76 -13.73 -4.73
N PRO A 86 5.78 -13.69 -3.86
CA PRO A 86 5.73 -12.97 -2.60
C PRO A 86 5.99 -11.46 -2.80
N VAL A 87 4.91 -10.70 -2.97
CA VAL A 87 4.97 -9.25 -3.25
C VAL A 87 5.49 -8.46 -2.03
N LYS A 88 5.04 -8.80 -0.82
CA LYS A 88 5.49 -8.12 0.41
C LYS A 88 6.99 -8.29 0.65
N ALA A 89 7.54 -9.48 0.41
CA ALA A 89 8.97 -9.73 0.59
C ALA A 89 9.82 -8.88 -0.37
N LEU A 90 9.39 -8.78 -1.64
CA LEU A 90 10.04 -7.93 -2.63
C LEU A 90 10.02 -6.44 -2.20
N LEU A 91 8.86 -5.97 -1.73
CA LEU A 91 8.72 -4.60 -1.25
C LEU A 91 9.60 -4.33 -0.02
N ASP A 92 9.68 -5.26 0.92
CA ASP A 92 10.53 -5.11 2.11
C ASP A 92 12.01 -5.01 1.76
N HIS A 93 12.47 -5.81 0.80
CA HIS A 93 13.83 -5.71 0.28
C HIS A 93 14.09 -4.35 -0.37
N ALA A 94 13.15 -3.84 -1.17
CA ALA A 94 13.26 -2.53 -1.78
C ALA A 94 13.26 -1.40 -0.73
N LEU A 95 12.40 -1.47 0.29
CA LEU A 95 12.36 -0.47 1.36
C LEU A 95 13.63 -0.49 2.21
N ALA A 96 14.19 -1.67 2.52
CA ALA A 96 15.45 -1.80 3.25
C ALA A 96 16.62 -1.19 2.46
N ARG A 97 16.70 -1.47 1.15
CA ARG A 97 17.73 -0.91 0.27
C ARG A 97 17.57 0.60 0.10
N GLY A 98 16.34 1.09 -0.05
CA GLY A 98 16.04 2.51 -0.17
C GLY A 98 16.36 3.31 1.10
N ALA A 99 16.17 2.73 2.28
CA ALA A 99 16.52 3.36 3.57
C ALA A 99 18.03 3.57 3.71
N ALA A 100 18.85 2.61 3.24
CA ALA A 100 20.31 2.73 3.25
C ALA A 100 20.84 3.86 2.35
N SER A 101 20.04 4.33 1.38
CA SER A 101 20.40 5.40 0.44
C SER A 101 19.77 6.75 0.78
N GLY A 102 19.32 6.97 2.02
CA GLY A 102 18.69 8.24 2.45
C GLY A 102 17.21 8.37 2.08
N GLY A 103 16.51 7.25 1.83
CA GLY A 103 15.08 7.24 1.54
C GLY A 103 14.20 7.71 2.72
N VAL A 104 12.95 8.07 2.41
CA VAL A 104 11.97 8.59 3.38
C VAL A 104 11.77 7.59 4.55
N PRO A 105 12.09 7.97 5.80
CA PRO A 105 12.23 7.01 6.90
C PRO A 105 10.91 6.48 7.48
N ASP A 106 9.76 7.13 7.21
CA ASP A 106 8.56 6.92 8.03
C ASP A 106 7.28 6.61 7.23
N ARG A 107 7.39 5.69 6.27
CA ARG A 107 6.27 5.27 5.43
C ARG A 107 5.43 4.21 6.12
N LYS A 108 4.11 4.36 6.09
CA LYS A 108 3.19 3.29 6.54
C LYS A 108 2.89 2.33 5.40
N VAL A 109 2.80 1.04 5.70
CA VAL A 109 2.52 -0.01 4.71
C VAL A 109 1.22 -0.73 5.08
N LEU A 110 0.21 -0.63 4.23
CA LEU A 110 -1.02 -1.42 4.33
C LEU A 110 -0.85 -2.70 3.53
N VAL A 111 -1.09 -3.84 4.17
CA VAL A 111 -0.94 -5.17 3.56
C VAL A 111 -2.32 -5.81 3.37
N VAL A 112 -2.65 -6.19 2.14
CA VAL A 112 -3.83 -6.96 1.78
C VAL A 112 -3.50 -8.44 1.90
N ASN A 113 -4.28 -9.19 2.68
CA ASN A 113 -4.17 -10.65 2.75
C ASN A 113 -4.92 -11.26 1.56
N ARG A 114 -4.17 -11.68 0.54
CA ARG A 114 -4.71 -12.27 -0.69
C ARG A 114 -4.48 -13.77 -0.79
N CYS A 115 -3.34 -14.29 -0.31
CA CYS A 115 -2.98 -15.70 -0.44
C CYS A 115 -2.73 -16.40 0.91
N SER A 116 -2.92 -15.70 2.03
CA SER A 116 -2.70 -16.22 3.39
C SER A 116 -1.30 -16.82 3.58
N ARG A 117 -0.29 -16.18 2.98
CA ARG A 117 1.12 -16.60 3.15
C ARG A 117 1.73 -15.94 4.38
N PRO A 118 2.69 -16.61 5.04
CA PRO A 118 3.49 -15.97 6.06
C PRO A 118 4.28 -14.81 5.43
N VAL A 119 4.18 -13.64 6.03
CA VAL A 119 4.88 -12.42 5.60
C VAL A 119 5.72 -11.88 6.75
N SER A 120 6.92 -11.38 6.41
CA SER A 120 7.74 -10.63 7.36
C SER A 120 7.01 -9.35 7.77
N TRP A 121 6.98 -9.08 9.07
CA TRP A 121 6.24 -7.97 9.65
C TRP A 121 7.17 -7.01 10.38
N LYS A 122 7.01 -5.70 10.17
CA LYS A 122 7.72 -4.67 10.94
C LYS A 122 6.74 -3.88 11.81
N PRO A 123 6.86 -3.97 13.16
CA PRO A 123 5.96 -3.27 14.06
C PRO A 123 6.06 -1.74 13.86
N GLY A 124 4.92 -1.04 13.95
CA GLY A 124 4.82 0.41 13.76
C GLY A 124 4.81 0.89 12.29
N ARG A 125 5.22 0.03 11.35
CA ARG A 125 5.21 0.31 9.90
C ARG A 125 4.07 -0.40 9.18
N ASP A 126 3.95 -1.70 9.43
CA ASP A 126 3.02 -2.60 8.72
C ASP A 126 1.69 -2.71 9.45
N GLN A 127 0.59 -2.63 8.70
CA GLN A 127 -0.78 -2.80 9.18
C GLN A 127 -1.61 -3.61 8.18
N TRP A 128 -2.52 -4.46 8.67
CA TRP A 128 -3.42 -5.19 7.78
C TRP A 128 -4.51 -4.28 7.23
N TRP A 129 -4.78 -4.40 5.94
CA TRP A 129 -5.82 -3.64 5.25
C TRP A 129 -7.19 -3.85 5.91
N HIS A 130 -7.58 -5.10 6.15
CA HIS A 130 -8.89 -5.41 6.72
C HIS A 130 -9.07 -4.86 8.14
N GLU A 131 -8.03 -4.89 8.97
CA GLU A 131 -8.03 -4.28 10.31
C GLU A 131 -8.16 -2.76 10.22
N ALA A 132 -7.41 -2.12 9.31
CA ALA A 132 -7.46 -0.67 9.10
C ALA A 132 -8.84 -0.17 8.63
N LEU A 133 -9.57 -0.97 7.84
CA LEU A 133 -10.95 -0.69 7.41
C LEU A 133 -12.00 -1.00 8.49
N GLY A 134 -11.69 -1.89 9.43
CA GLY A 134 -12.59 -2.27 10.53
C GLY A 134 -12.72 -1.19 11.61
N MET A 135 -11.77 -0.26 11.69
CA MET A 135 -11.80 0.83 12.65
C MET A 135 -12.93 1.84 12.33
N PRO A 136 -13.66 2.34 13.35
CA PRO A 136 -14.83 3.21 13.17
C PRO A 136 -14.49 4.42 12.29
N THR A 137 -15.37 4.73 11.35
CA THR A 137 -15.20 5.86 10.42
C THR A 137 -15.32 7.17 11.17
N VAL A 138 -14.38 8.10 10.95
CA VAL A 138 -14.55 9.49 11.39
C VAL A 138 -15.66 10.10 10.52
N PRO A 139 -16.74 10.64 11.11
CA PRO A 139 -17.76 11.34 10.32
C PRO A 139 -17.10 12.54 9.63
N CYS A 140 -17.49 12.75 8.37
CA CYS A 140 -17.06 13.88 7.54
C CYS A 140 -17.35 15.22 8.22
#